data_AF-A0A936WG35-F1
#
_entry.id   AF-A0A936WG35-F1
#
_cell.length_a   1.000
_cell.length_b   1.000
_cell.length_c   1.000
_cell.angle_alpha   90.00
_cell.angle_beta   90.00
_cell.angle_gamma   90.00
#
_symmetry.space_group_name_H-M   'P 1'
#
loop_
_entity.id
_entity.type
_entity.pdbx_description
1 polymer ?
#
loop_
_entity_poly.entity_id
_entity_poly.type
_entity_poly.pdbx_seq_one_letter_code
_entity_poly.pdbx_strand_id
1 'polypeptide(L)'
;MNIAAVNYYFNSKEALFAATLNFEPLLTLCKQINQGSICAQERLVNFIHDFLMQLLDEKEFSVQCQFMARELAEPTPVLGKIVQEAIAPIHQFVANLVREIVGKKISEAELRRCVFSIFGQCMYYRHGQPVIQRLHPKLRYDHREIEAIAKHIGEFSLAGLKQIAQNQCQ
;
A
#
# COMPACT_ATOMS: atom_id res chain seq x y z
N MET A 1 2.74 -28.19 -34.41
CA MET A 1 1.87 -27.29 -33.62
C MET A 1 2.73 -26.15 -33.11
N ASN A 2 2.38 -24.91 -33.49
CA ASN A 2 3.22 -23.73 -33.28
C ASN A 2 3.03 -23.16 -31.87
N ILE A 3 4.09 -23.24 -31.06
CA ILE A 3 4.15 -22.70 -29.69
C ILE A 3 3.96 -21.17 -29.67
N ALA A 4 4.15 -20.48 -30.81
CA ALA A 4 3.96 -19.03 -30.92
C ALA A 4 2.49 -18.56 -30.91
N ALA A 5 1.51 -19.44 -31.16
CA ALA A 5 0.10 -19.07 -31.11
C ALA A 5 -0.44 -18.96 -29.68
N VAL A 6 0.25 -19.54 -28.70
CA VAL A 6 -0.17 -19.47 -27.29
C VAL A 6 0.24 -18.13 -26.66
N ASN A 7 1.39 -17.57 -27.04
CA ASN A 7 1.90 -16.28 -26.53
C ASN A 7 1.08 -15.04 -26.96
N TYR A 8 0.19 -15.17 -27.94
CA TYR A 8 -0.64 -14.05 -28.41
C TYR A 8 -2.01 -13.97 -27.70
N TYR A 9 -2.49 -15.08 -27.09
CA TYR A 9 -3.80 -15.14 -26.42
C TYR A 9 -3.72 -14.92 -24.90
N PHE A 10 -2.72 -15.47 -24.21
CA PHE A 10 -2.11 -14.79 -23.03
C PHE A 10 -1.49 -13.48 -23.54
N ASN A 11 -0.91 -12.55 -22.80
CA ASN A 11 -0.67 -11.16 -23.31
C ASN A 11 -1.96 -10.39 -23.63
N SER A 12 -2.91 -10.90 -24.43
CA SER A 12 -4.14 -10.18 -24.77
C SER A 12 -5.09 -10.05 -23.59
N LYS A 13 -5.30 -11.12 -22.81
CA LYS A 13 -6.21 -11.12 -21.65
C LYS A 13 -5.63 -10.30 -20.49
N GLU A 14 -4.34 -10.48 -20.20
CA GLU A 14 -3.64 -9.71 -19.16
C GLU A 14 -3.55 -8.23 -19.55
N ALA A 15 -3.29 -7.91 -20.83
CA ALA A 15 -3.32 -6.52 -21.30
C ALA A 15 -4.73 -5.92 -21.30
N LEU A 16 -5.77 -6.70 -21.66
CA LEU A 16 -7.17 -6.28 -21.55
C LEU A 16 -7.53 -5.99 -20.09
N PHE A 17 -7.16 -6.87 -19.15
CA PHE A 17 -7.41 -6.63 -17.74
C PHE A 17 -6.62 -5.42 -17.22
N ALA A 18 -5.35 -5.27 -17.61
CA ALA A 18 -4.51 -4.11 -17.30
C ALA A 18 -5.09 -2.79 -17.83
N ALA A 19 -5.84 -2.82 -18.94
CA ALA A 19 -6.56 -1.67 -19.46
C ALA A 19 -7.81 -1.31 -18.63
N THR A 20 -8.35 -2.27 -17.87
CA THR A 20 -9.50 -2.06 -16.96
C THR A 20 -9.10 -1.72 -15.52
N LEU A 21 -7.80 -1.75 -15.19
CA LEU A 21 -7.32 -1.33 -13.88
C LEU A 21 -7.65 0.14 -13.66
N ASN A 22 -8.31 0.43 -12.55
CA ASN A 22 -8.69 1.78 -12.16
C ASN A 22 -8.07 2.10 -10.80
N PHE A 23 -7.06 2.96 -10.81
CA PHE A 23 -6.36 3.40 -9.61
C PHE A 23 -6.87 4.75 -9.08
N GLU A 24 -7.82 5.38 -9.77
CA GLU A 24 -8.34 6.69 -9.39
C GLU A 24 -8.91 6.72 -7.97
N PRO A 25 -9.59 5.68 -7.43
CA PRO A 25 -10.05 5.69 -6.04
C PRO A 25 -8.90 5.89 -5.03
N LEU A 26 -7.79 5.18 -5.22
CA LEU A 26 -6.63 5.24 -4.33
C LEU A 26 -5.82 6.53 -4.51
N LEU A 27 -5.72 7.04 -5.74
CA LEU A 27 -5.11 8.34 -6.02
C LEU A 27 -5.95 9.49 -5.48
N THR A 28 -7.28 9.40 -5.60
CA THR A 28 -8.24 10.37 -5.06
C THR A 28 -8.15 10.42 -3.54
N LEU A 29 -8.04 9.26 -2.88
CA LEU A 29 -7.80 9.17 -1.45
C LEU A 29 -6.55 9.99 -1.04
N CYS A 30 -5.42 9.78 -1.71
CA CYS A 30 -4.19 10.52 -1.44
C CYS A 30 -4.39 12.04 -1.62
N LYS A 31 -5.09 12.46 -2.68
CA LYS A 31 -5.41 13.88 -2.93
C LYS A 31 -6.27 14.47 -1.82
N GLN A 32 -7.32 13.77 -1.39
CA GLN A 32 -8.25 14.22 -0.35
C GLN A 32 -7.55 14.38 1.00
N ILE A 33 -6.76 13.38 1.40
CA ILE A 33 -5.98 13.44 2.63
C ILE A 33 -5.00 14.62 2.58
N ASN A 34 -4.36 14.86 1.43
CA ASN A 34 -3.40 15.95 1.30
C ASN A 34 -4.03 17.35 1.42
N GLN A 35 -5.31 17.50 1.05
CA GLN A 35 -6.04 18.77 1.09
C GLN A 35 -6.61 19.11 2.48
N GLY A 36 -6.61 18.16 3.42
CA GLY A 36 -7.11 18.40 4.77
C GLY A 36 -6.23 19.36 5.57
N SER A 37 -6.85 20.17 6.42
CA SER A 37 -6.16 21.11 7.34
C SER A 37 -5.55 20.46 8.58
N ILE A 38 -5.51 19.12 8.62
CA ILE A 38 -5.00 18.35 9.77
C ILE A 38 -3.49 18.09 9.64
N CYS A 39 -2.83 17.76 10.76
CA CYS A 39 -1.39 17.59 10.77
C CYS A 39 -0.93 16.36 9.96
N ALA A 40 0.36 16.31 9.58
CA ALA A 40 0.91 15.22 8.76
C ALA A 40 0.78 13.84 9.45
N GLN A 41 0.84 13.80 10.78
CA GLN A 41 0.68 12.59 11.59
C GLN A 41 -0.73 12.01 11.43
N GLU A 42 -1.75 12.85 11.54
CA GLU A 42 -3.15 12.43 11.34
C GLU A 42 -3.40 12.01 9.89
N ARG A 43 -2.86 12.75 8.92
CA ARG A 43 -2.93 12.36 7.50
C ARG A 43 -2.31 10.98 7.23
N LEU A 44 -1.19 10.66 7.88
CA LEU A 44 -0.56 9.34 7.75
C LEU A 44 -1.45 8.24 8.35
N VAL A 45 -2.05 8.47 9.51
CA VAL A 45 -2.97 7.50 10.14
C VAL A 45 -4.20 7.27 9.27
N ASN A 46 -4.81 8.34 8.74
CA ASN A 46 -5.95 8.23 7.83
C ASN A 46 -5.58 7.47 6.55
N PHE A 47 -4.41 7.75 5.98
CA PHE A 47 -3.91 7.01 4.82
C PHE A 47 -3.78 5.51 5.12
N ILE A 48 -3.17 5.15 6.26
CA ILE A 48 -3.00 3.73 6.66
C ILE A 48 -4.37 3.06 6.81
N HIS A 49 -5.32 3.72 7.48
CA HIS A 49 -6.68 3.22 7.65
C HIS A 49 -7.35 2.94 6.32
N ASP A 50 -7.45 3.95 5.46
CA ASP A 50 -8.18 3.84 4.20
C ASP A 50 -7.48 2.90 3.21
N PHE A 51 -6.15 2.83 3.26
CA PHE A 51 -5.38 1.85 2.51
C PHE A 51 -5.67 0.42 2.97
N LEU A 52 -5.75 0.17 4.28
CA LEU A 52 -6.08 -1.16 4.82
C LEU A 52 -7.53 -1.56 4.53
N MET A 53 -8.46 -0.61 4.57
CA MET A 53 -9.85 -0.85 4.16
C MET A 53 -9.92 -1.36 2.72
N GLN A 54 -9.22 -0.70 1.78
CA GLN A 54 -9.16 -1.15 0.39
C GLN A 54 -8.38 -2.47 0.21
N LEU A 55 -7.42 -2.75 1.09
CA LEU A 55 -6.53 -3.90 0.98
C LEU A 55 -7.13 -5.20 1.57
N LEU A 56 -7.89 -5.09 2.66
CA LEU A 56 -8.27 -6.22 3.51
C LEU A 56 -9.78 -6.47 3.60
N ASP A 57 -10.65 -5.50 3.29
CA ASP A 57 -12.09 -5.65 3.48
C ASP A 57 -12.64 -6.87 2.71
N GLU A 58 -13.06 -7.89 3.48
CA GLU A 58 -13.54 -9.16 2.97
C GLU A 58 -14.82 -9.02 2.14
N LYS A 59 -15.60 -7.94 2.32
CA LYS A 59 -16.84 -7.70 1.57
C LYS A 59 -16.60 -7.08 0.20
N GLU A 60 -15.49 -6.35 0.06
CA GLU A 60 -15.16 -5.56 -1.12
C GLU A 60 -13.88 -6.08 -1.79
N PHE A 61 -13.66 -7.40 -1.74
CA PHE A 61 -12.48 -8.03 -2.32
C PHE A 61 -12.53 -8.01 -3.86
N SER A 62 -12.10 -6.89 -4.43
CA SER A 62 -12.18 -6.64 -5.86
C SER A 62 -11.29 -7.58 -6.67
N VAL A 63 -11.73 -7.92 -7.89
CA VAL A 63 -10.93 -8.70 -8.85
C VAL A 63 -9.61 -7.97 -9.15
N GLN A 64 -9.62 -6.63 -9.12
CA GLN A 64 -8.42 -5.80 -9.26
C GLN A 64 -7.40 -6.10 -8.16
N CYS A 65 -7.80 -6.18 -6.88
CA CYS A 65 -6.88 -6.47 -5.78
C CYS A 65 -6.25 -7.88 -5.90
N GLN A 66 -6.97 -8.85 -6.44
CA GLN A 66 -6.43 -10.20 -6.69
C GLN A 66 -5.41 -10.20 -7.84
N PHE A 67 -5.72 -9.49 -8.92
CA PHE A 67 -4.80 -9.33 -10.04
C PHE A 67 -3.53 -8.60 -9.63
N MET A 68 -3.64 -7.50 -8.88
CA MET A 68 -2.49 -6.76 -8.36
C MET A 68 -1.62 -7.65 -7.46
N ALA A 69 -2.22 -8.44 -6.56
CA ALA A 69 -1.47 -9.35 -5.70
C ALA A 69 -0.68 -10.39 -6.50
N ARG A 70 -1.26 -10.89 -7.61
CA ARG A 70 -0.57 -11.81 -8.52
C ARG A 70 0.56 -11.12 -9.27
N GLU A 71 0.29 -9.96 -9.87
CA GLU A 71 1.28 -9.20 -10.65
C GLU A 71 2.49 -8.78 -9.81
N LEU A 72 2.30 -8.54 -8.51
CA LEU A 72 3.39 -8.26 -7.58
C LEU A 72 4.22 -9.50 -7.21
N ALA A 73 3.61 -10.69 -7.22
CA ALA A 73 4.28 -11.95 -6.90
C ALA A 73 5.00 -12.56 -8.12
N GLU A 74 4.37 -12.44 -9.30
CA GLU A 74 4.85 -12.95 -10.58
C GLU A 74 4.80 -11.80 -11.61
N PRO A 75 5.81 -10.92 -11.63
CA PRO A 75 5.82 -9.76 -12.51
C PRO A 75 5.70 -10.11 -13.99
N THR A 76 4.81 -9.40 -14.68
CA THR A 76 4.74 -9.36 -16.14
C THR A 76 5.07 -7.94 -16.63
N PRO A 77 5.13 -7.68 -17.95
CA PRO A 77 5.31 -6.32 -18.46
C PRO A 77 4.23 -5.33 -17.99
N VAL A 78 3.06 -5.80 -17.55
CA VAL A 78 1.97 -4.97 -17.01
C VAL A 78 2.42 -4.25 -15.73
N LEU A 79 3.26 -4.88 -14.89
CA LEU A 79 3.72 -4.29 -13.64
C LEU A 79 4.33 -2.90 -13.82
N GLY A 80 5.06 -2.65 -14.91
CA GLY A 80 5.65 -1.34 -15.19
C GLY A 80 4.61 -0.21 -15.22
N LYS A 81 3.47 -0.46 -15.87
CA LYS A 81 2.34 0.48 -15.93
C LYS A 81 1.73 0.69 -14.54
N ILE A 82 1.48 -0.39 -13.80
CA ILE A 82 0.93 -0.33 -12.42
C ILE A 82 1.85 0.48 -11.51
N VAL A 83 3.17 0.29 -11.62
CA VAL A 83 4.15 1.02 -10.84
C VAL A 83 4.07 2.51 -11.15
N GLN A 84 4.05 2.87 -12.43
CA GLN A 84 4.04 4.27 -12.88
C GLN A 84 2.73 4.98 -12.50
N GLU A 85 1.58 4.35 -12.72
CA GLU A 85 0.26 4.98 -12.58
C GLU A 85 -0.27 4.96 -11.15
N ALA A 86 0.17 4.02 -10.30
CA ALA A 86 -0.37 3.85 -8.96
C ALA A 86 0.69 3.80 -7.87
N ILE A 87 1.58 2.81 -7.91
CA ILE A 87 2.47 2.51 -6.76
C ILE A 87 3.44 3.67 -6.50
N ALA A 88 4.09 4.21 -7.53
CA ALA A 88 5.03 5.31 -7.37
C ALA A 88 4.37 6.60 -6.84
N PRO A 89 3.23 7.07 -7.36
CA PRO A 89 2.49 8.18 -6.77
C PRO A 89 2.13 7.99 -5.30
N ILE A 90 1.65 6.80 -4.91
CA ILE A 90 1.27 6.50 -3.53
C ILE A 90 2.50 6.46 -2.61
N HIS A 91 3.59 5.84 -3.06
CA HIS A 91 4.86 5.85 -2.34
C HIS A 91 5.38 7.28 -2.15
N GLN A 92 5.28 8.12 -3.18
CA GLN A 92 5.71 9.51 -3.10
C GLN A 92 4.85 10.32 -2.12
N PHE A 93 3.54 10.07 -2.08
CA PHE A 93 2.64 10.69 -1.13
C PHE A 93 3.03 10.36 0.32
N VAL A 94 3.23 9.08 0.65
CA VAL A 94 3.67 8.66 2.00
C VAL A 94 5.06 9.21 2.32
N ALA A 95 5.98 9.22 1.35
CA ALA A 95 7.31 9.81 1.53
C ALA A 95 7.24 11.30 1.89
N ASN A 96 6.32 12.05 1.29
CA ASN A 96 6.12 13.46 1.63
C ASN A 96 5.61 13.61 3.07
N LEU A 97 4.63 12.82 3.49
CA LEU A 97 4.14 12.82 4.88
C LEU A 97 5.27 12.49 5.86
N VAL A 98 6.10 11.49 5.57
CA VAL A 98 7.25 11.13 6.41
C VAL A 98 8.25 12.29 6.50
N ARG A 99 8.57 12.97 5.38
CA ARG A 99 9.44 14.15 5.40
C ARG A 99 8.86 15.30 6.23
N GLU A 100 7.55 15.51 6.18
CA GLU A 100 6.86 16.53 6.98
C GLU A 100 6.89 16.21 8.47
N ILE A 101 6.74 14.93 8.85
CA ILE A 101 6.76 14.47 10.25
C ILE A 101 8.18 14.50 10.82
N VAL A 102 9.17 13.98 10.08
CA VAL A 102 10.55 13.84 10.57
C VAL A 102 11.35 15.13 10.40
N GLY A 103 11.11 15.87 9.33
CA GLY A 103 11.86 17.06 8.94
C GLY A 103 12.73 16.86 7.69
N LYS A 104 13.14 17.97 7.09
CA LYS A 104 13.84 18.03 5.78
C LYS A 104 15.25 17.44 5.78
N LYS A 105 15.82 17.10 6.94
CA LYS A 105 17.18 16.56 7.07
C LYS A 105 17.26 15.05 6.93
N ILE A 106 16.12 14.35 6.85
CA ILE A 106 16.11 12.90 6.64
C ILE A 106 16.84 12.55 5.33
N SER A 107 17.75 11.57 5.40
CA SER A 107 18.41 11.08 4.19
C SER A 107 17.43 10.28 3.33
N GLU A 108 17.66 10.26 2.00
CA GLU A 108 16.82 9.47 1.09
C GLU A 108 16.82 7.97 1.42
N ALA A 109 17.91 7.47 1.99
CA ALA A 109 18.00 6.07 2.42
C ALA A 109 17.11 5.77 3.62
N GLU A 110 17.12 6.64 4.64
CA GLU A 110 16.25 6.49 5.81
C GLU A 110 14.79 6.71 5.48
N LEU A 111 14.48 7.72 4.65
CA LEU A 111 13.14 7.97 4.17
C LEU A 111 12.55 6.74 3.49
N ARG A 112 13.31 6.13 2.57
CA ARG A 112 12.90 4.90 1.88
C ARG A 112 12.65 3.75 2.85
N ARG A 113 13.50 3.56 3.86
CA ARG A 113 13.30 2.52 4.89
C ARG A 113 12.03 2.78 5.70
N CYS A 114 11.73 4.02 6.05
CA CYS A 114 10.50 4.39 6.76
C CYS A 114 9.26 4.06 5.93
N VAL A 115 9.24 4.50 4.67
CA VAL A 115 8.14 4.22 3.73
C VAL A 115 7.97 2.71 3.54
N PHE A 116 9.05 1.96 3.33
CA PHE A 116 8.99 0.50 3.20
C PHE A 116 8.52 -0.20 4.47
N SER A 117 8.84 0.33 5.65
CA SER A 117 8.38 -0.24 6.92
C SER A 117 6.89 -0.03 7.13
N ILE A 118 6.35 1.13 6.73
CA ILE A 118 4.91 1.40 6.78
C ILE A 118 4.16 0.46 5.84
N PHE A 119 4.54 0.41 4.55
CA PHE A 119 3.90 -0.50 3.60
C PHE A 119 4.11 -1.96 3.96
N GLY A 120 5.30 -2.34 4.43
CA GLY A 120 5.60 -3.72 4.83
C GLY A 120 4.67 -4.24 5.92
N GLN A 121 4.35 -3.40 6.91
CA GLN A 121 3.36 -3.73 7.94
C GLN A 121 1.98 -3.94 7.33
N CYS A 122 1.49 -3.03 6.48
CA CYS A 122 0.17 -3.19 5.84
C CYS A 122 0.11 -4.45 4.95
N MET A 123 1.14 -4.65 4.12
CA MET A 123 1.19 -5.76 3.16
C MET A 123 1.35 -7.12 3.84
N TYR A 124 1.92 -7.18 5.05
CA TYR A 124 2.00 -8.42 5.81
C TYR A 124 0.62 -9.03 6.09
N TYR A 125 -0.37 -8.22 6.47
CA TYR A 125 -1.75 -8.70 6.71
C TYR A 125 -2.40 -9.29 5.46
N ARG A 126 -2.05 -8.77 4.29
CA ARG A 126 -2.57 -9.24 2.99
C ARG A 126 -1.83 -10.49 2.48
N HIS A 127 -0.51 -10.41 2.36
CA HIS A 127 0.30 -11.49 1.77
C HIS A 127 0.52 -12.64 2.76
N GLY A 128 0.60 -12.34 4.05
CA GLY A 128 0.71 -13.31 5.13
C GLY A 128 -0.61 -13.98 5.48
N GLN A 129 -1.73 -13.62 4.84
CA GLN A 129 -3.06 -14.13 5.17
C GLN A 129 -3.12 -15.68 5.26
N PRO A 130 -2.48 -16.48 4.37
CA PRO A 130 -2.48 -17.94 4.51
C PRO A 130 -1.81 -18.43 5.80
N VAL A 131 -0.78 -17.73 6.28
CA VAL A 131 -0.09 -18.04 7.54
C VAL A 131 -0.93 -17.56 8.72
N ILE A 132 -1.41 -16.32 8.68
CA ILE A 132 -2.23 -15.71 9.72
C ILE A 132 -3.49 -16.54 9.98
N GLN A 133 -4.19 -17.00 8.94
CA GLN A 133 -5.38 -17.84 9.09
C GLN A 133 -5.09 -19.21 9.73
N ARG A 134 -3.88 -19.77 9.55
CA ARG A 134 -3.49 -21.03 10.20
C ARG A 134 -3.14 -20.82 11.67
N LEU A 135 -2.50 -19.70 12.01
CA LEU A 135 -2.16 -19.34 13.38
C LEU A 135 -3.39 -18.84 14.17
N HIS A 136 -4.30 -18.13 13.50
CA HIS A 136 -5.48 -17.50 14.08
C HIS A 136 -6.74 -17.81 13.24
N PRO A 137 -7.29 -19.04 13.29
CA PRO A 137 -8.38 -19.47 12.41
C PRO A 137 -9.70 -18.68 12.55
N LYS A 138 -9.88 -17.99 13.68
CA LYS A 138 -11.06 -17.16 13.97
C LYS A 138 -10.90 -15.70 13.58
N LEU A 139 -9.69 -15.25 13.22
CA LEU A 139 -9.46 -13.86 12.82
C LEU A 139 -10.16 -13.58 11.49
N ARG A 140 -10.89 -12.47 11.43
CA ARG A 140 -11.56 -11.96 10.23
C ARG A 140 -11.25 -10.49 10.10
N TYR A 141 -11.07 -10.02 8.87
CA TYR A 141 -10.86 -8.60 8.60
C TYR A 141 -12.20 -7.91 8.38
N ASP A 142 -13.00 -7.84 9.44
CA ASP A 142 -14.13 -6.92 9.48
C ASP A 142 -13.64 -5.48 9.70
N HIS A 143 -14.53 -4.49 9.52
CA HIS A 143 -14.17 -3.08 9.62
C HIS A 143 -13.57 -2.72 11.00
N ARG A 144 -14.02 -3.36 12.07
CA ARG A 144 -13.53 -3.09 13.43
C ARG A 144 -12.11 -3.61 13.61
N GLU A 145 -11.81 -4.80 13.09
CA GLU A 145 -10.46 -5.36 13.12
C GLU A 145 -9.51 -4.54 12.25
N ILE A 146 -9.95 -4.12 11.06
CA ILE A 146 -9.17 -3.25 10.17
C ILE A 146 -8.85 -1.91 10.86
N GLU A 147 -9.82 -1.29 11.52
CA GLU A 147 -9.62 -0.05 12.29
C GLU A 147 -8.58 -0.25 13.42
N ALA A 148 -8.66 -1.37 14.14
CA ALA A 148 -7.71 -1.70 15.19
C ALA A 148 -6.28 -1.90 14.66
N ILE A 149 -6.13 -2.60 13.53
CA ILE A 149 -4.84 -2.78 12.84
C ILE A 149 -4.29 -1.43 12.37
N ALA A 150 -5.13 -0.60 11.75
CA ALA A 150 -4.73 0.72 11.26
C ALA A 150 -4.21 1.62 12.38
N LYS A 151 -4.94 1.66 13.50
CA LYS A 151 -4.54 2.40 14.71
C LYS A 151 -3.19 1.89 15.23
N HIS A 152 -3.01 0.58 15.32
CA HIS A 152 -1.75 -0.02 15.77
C HIS A 152 -0.57 0.34 14.87
N ILE A 153 -0.70 0.17 13.55
CA ILE A 153 0.37 0.49 12.59
C ILE A 153 0.68 1.99 12.61
N GLY A 154 -0.35 2.83 12.73
CA GLY A 154 -0.21 4.28 12.87
C GLY A 154 0.61 4.66 14.11
N GLU A 155 0.22 4.16 15.28
CA GLU A 155 0.93 4.40 16.55
C GLU A 155 2.39 3.91 16.49
N PHE A 156 2.61 2.69 16.00
CA PHE A 156 3.95 2.10 15.87
C PHE A 156 4.83 2.93 14.93
N SER A 157 4.30 3.29 13.76
CA SER A 157 5.04 4.05 12.75
C SER A 157 5.36 5.47 13.25
N LEU A 158 4.38 6.17 13.84
CA LEU A 158 4.59 7.52 14.38
C LEU A 158 5.62 7.54 15.52
N ALA A 159 5.62 6.53 16.39
CA ALA A 159 6.63 6.41 17.44
C ALA A 159 8.04 6.25 16.85
N GLY A 160 8.21 5.39 15.83
CA GLY A 160 9.48 5.23 15.12
C GLY A 160 9.93 6.51 14.42
N LEU A 161 9.03 7.18 13.71
CA LEU A 161 9.33 8.45 13.02
C LEU A 161 9.73 9.55 14.02
N LYS A 162 9.07 9.63 15.17
CA LYS A 162 9.41 10.59 16.24
C LYS A 162 10.84 10.36 16.75
N GLN A 163 11.25 9.11 16.96
CA GLN A 163 12.61 8.80 17.40
C GLN A 163 13.64 9.22 16.34
N ILE A 164 13.36 8.96 15.06
CA ILE A 164 14.24 9.38 13.97
C ILE A 164 14.37 10.90 13.92
N ALA A 165 13.26 11.63 14.09
CA ALA A 165 13.25 13.08 14.13
C ALA A 165 14.13 13.63 15.27
N GLN A 166 14.07 13.00 16.45
CA GLN A 166 14.89 13.38 17.60
C GLN A 166 16.39 13.16 17.36
N ASN A 167 16.76 12.07 16.69
CA ASN A 167 18.15 11.77 16.36
C ASN A 167 18.77 12.77 15.36
N GLN A 168 17.95 13.52 14.61
CA GLN A 168 18.42 14.57 13.68
C GLN A 168 18.67 15.93 14.34
N CYS A 169 18.21 16.10 15.59
CA CYS A 169 18.43 17.31 16.37
C CYS A 169 19.71 17.25 17.23
N GLN A 170 20.35 16.08 17.32
CA GLN A 170 21.64 15.86 17.97
C GLN A 170 22.78 16.06 16.96
#